data_AF-J9H4A6-F1
#
_entry.id   AF-J9H4A6-F1
#
_cell.length_a   1.000
_cell.length_b   1.000
_cell.length_c   1.000
_cell.angle_alpha   90.00
_cell.angle_beta   90.00
_cell.angle_gamma   90.00
#
_symmetry.space_group_name_H-M   'P 1'
#
loop_
_entity.id
_entity.type
_entity.pdbx_description
1 polymer ?
#
loop_
_entity_poly.entity_id
_entity_poly.type
_entity_poly.pdbx_seq_one_letter_code
_entity_poly.pdbx_strand_id
1 'polypeptide(L)'
;MEEIIPGSVDAATEKHVPVYTVEGNLVKVNVGSVEHPMLENHFIEWVSLQTKQGNQRKLLKPGQAPVVCFSICEGDEVEAVYAYCNLHGLWKA
;
A
#
# COMPACT_ATOMS: atom_id res chain seq x y z
N MET A 1 -8.73 -21.41 -4.76
CA MET A 1 -8.24 -20.04 -4.51
C MET A 1 -8.39 -19.82 -3.03
N GLU A 2 -7.35 -19.38 -2.35
CA GLU A 2 -7.34 -19.12 -0.91
C GLU A 2 -7.34 -17.60 -0.70
N GLU A 3 -8.09 -17.15 0.31
CA GLU A 3 -8.13 -15.73 0.67
C GLU A 3 -6.78 -15.31 1.27
N ILE A 4 -6.24 -14.18 0.83
CA ILE A 4 -5.03 -13.60 1.41
C ILE A 4 -5.45 -12.62 2.49
N ILE A 5 -5.23 -12.98 3.75
CA ILE A 5 -5.59 -12.14 4.90
C ILE A 5 -4.47 -11.12 5.16
N PRO A 6 -4.77 -9.80 5.19
CA PRO A 6 -3.75 -8.79 5.49
C PRO A 6 -3.09 -9.00 6.86
N GLY A 7 -1.76 -8.85 6.94
CA GLY A 7 -0.99 -8.96 8.19
C GLY A 7 -0.94 -10.37 8.79
N SER A 8 -1.25 -11.41 8.00
CA SER A 8 -1.23 -12.81 8.44
C SER A 8 0.18 -13.43 8.46
N VAL A 9 1.16 -12.80 7.80
CA VAL A 9 2.56 -13.23 7.78
C VAL A 9 3.34 -12.55 8.90
N ASP A 10 4.13 -13.32 9.66
CA ASP A 10 5.02 -12.79 10.70
C ASP A 10 6.23 -12.08 10.06
N ALA A 11 6.13 -10.75 9.94
CA ALA A 11 7.17 -9.88 9.41
C ALA A 11 7.11 -8.48 10.06
N ALA A 12 8.15 -7.68 9.82
CA ALA A 12 8.31 -6.35 10.40
C ALA A 12 7.18 -5.37 10.00
N THR A 13 6.20 -5.16 10.89
CA THR A 13 5.02 -4.32 10.62
C THR A 13 5.38 -2.90 10.19
N GLU A 14 6.45 -2.33 10.77
CA GLU A 14 6.95 -0.99 10.49
C GLU A 14 7.48 -0.83 9.05
N LYS A 15 7.73 -1.92 8.33
CA LYS A 15 8.15 -1.90 6.93
C LYS A 15 7.02 -2.23 5.95
N HIS A 16 5.89 -2.75 6.42
CA HIS A 16 4.88 -3.31 5.52
C HIS A 16 3.51 -2.67 5.64
N VAL A 17 3.12 -2.24 6.85
CA VAL A 17 1.86 -1.53 7.04
C VAL A 17 1.96 -0.18 6.32
N PRO A 18 1.07 0.12 5.36
CA PRO A 18 1.08 1.41 4.68
C PRO A 18 0.88 2.55 5.66
N VAL A 19 1.58 3.66 5.44
CA VAL A 19 1.36 4.93 6.14
C VAL A 19 0.90 5.93 5.10
N TYR A 20 -0.23 6.59 5.36
CA TYR A 20 -0.79 7.52 4.40
C TYR A 20 -1.28 8.81 5.04
N THR A 21 -1.30 9.87 4.22
CA THR A 21 -1.85 11.18 4.58
C THR A 21 -2.83 11.62 3.51
N VAL A 22 -3.90 12.31 3.92
CA VAL A 22 -4.90 12.89 3.02
C VAL A 22 -4.79 14.41 3.10
N GLU A 23 -4.48 15.05 1.97
CA GLU A 23 -4.35 16.49 1.81
C GLU A 23 -5.34 16.96 0.74
N GLY A 24 -6.51 17.42 1.17
CA GLY A 24 -7.62 17.70 0.24
C GLY A 24 -8.06 16.41 -0.45
N ASN A 25 -7.94 16.35 -1.77
CA ASN A 25 -8.26 15.17 -2.57
C ASN A 25 -7.04 14.27 -2.87
N LEU A 26 -5.85 14.64 -2.40
CA LEU A 26 -4.61 13.90 -2.63
C LEU A 26 -4.33 12.94 -1.47
N VAL A 27 -4.17 11.65 -1.77
CA VAL A 27 -3.76 10.62 -0.81
C VAL A 27 -2.32 10.23 -1.11
N LYS A 28 -1.40 10.52 -0.20
CA LYS A 28 0.01 10.11 -0.31
C LYS A 28 0.23 8.88 0.55
N VAL A 29 0.91 7.88 0.01
CA VAL A 29 1.17 6.60 0.70
C VAL A 29 2.66 6.30 0.65
N ASN A 30 3.24 5.94 1.79
CA ASN A 30 4.51 5.25 1.91
C ASN A 30 4.27 3.84 2.45
N VAL A 31 4.96 2.82 1.93
CA VAL A 31 4.85 1.47 2.52
C VAL A 31 5.87 1.31 3.64
N GLY A 32 5.34 1.21 4.86
CA GLY A 32 6.09 1.23 6.10
C GLY A 32 6.23 2.63 6.71
N SER A 33 6.37 2.70 8.04
CA SER A 33 6.94 3.86 8.72
C SER A 33 8.47 3.92 8.57
N VAL A 34 9.09 2.77 8.29
CA VAL A 34 10.44 2.60 7.76
C VAL A 34 10.29 2.08 6.33
N GLU A 35 10.95 2.69 5.35
CA GLU A 35 10.79 2.29 3.95
C GLU A 35 11.04 0.79 3.73
N HIS A 36 10.07 0.15 3.08
CA HIS A 36 10.22 -1.22 2.61
C HIS A 36 11.36 -1.34 1.59
N PRO A 37 12.16 -2.43 1.60
CA PRO A 37 13.14 -2.69 0.54
C PRO A 37 12.50 -2.77 -0.85
N MET A 38 13.17 -2.25 -1.87
CA MET A 38 12.69 -2.31 -3.27
C MET A 38 13.76 -2.93 -4.16
N LEU A 39 14.12 -4.18 -3.85
CA LEU A 39 15.14 -4.97 -4.54
C LEU A 39 14.50 -5.91 -5.56
N GLU A 40 15.28 -6.41 -6.54
CA GLU A 40 14.74 -7.28 -7.60
C GLU A 40 14.00 -8.52 -7.09
N ASN A 41 14.45 -9.08 -5.97
CA ASN A 41 13.86 -10.27 -5.35
C ASN A 41 12.98 -9.96 -4.13
N HIS A 42 12.89 -8.71 -3.69
CA HIS A 42 12.13 -8.31 -2.51
C HIS A 42 11.66 -6.86 -2.63
N PHE A 43 10.38 -6.69 -3.00
CA PHE A 43 9.79 -5.39 -3.25
C PHE A 43 8.28 -5.40 -3.03
N ILE A 44 7.72 -4.20 -2.91
CA ILE A 44 6.27 -3.98 -2.97
C ILE A 44 5.85 -4.04 -4.43
N GLU A 45 4.99 -5.00 -4.79
CA GLU A 45 4.51 -5.14 -6.17
C GLU A 45 3.46 -4.10 -6.51
N TRP A 46 2.60 -3.78 -5.54
CA TRP A 46 1.52 -2.83 -5.73
C TRP A 46 1.00 -2.25 -4.42
N VAL A 47 0.36 -1.09 -4.57
CA VAL A 47 -0.43 -0.42 -3.54
C VAL A 47 -1.84 -0.20 -4.06
N SER A 48 -2.84 -0.50 -3.24
CA SER A 48 -4.26 -0.31 -3.56
C SER A 48 -4.91 0.62 -2.56
N LEU A 49 -5.60 1.65 -3.05
CA LEU A 49 -6.44 2.53 -2.27
C LEU A 49 -7.89 2.03 -2.37
N GLN A 50 -8.51 1.77 -1.22
CA GLN A 50 -9.95 1.56 -1.11
C GLN A 50 -10.60 2.83 -0.56
N THR A 51 -11.72 3.19 -1.16
CA THR A 51 -12.52 4.37 -0.84
C THR A 51 -13.99 3.98 -0.72
N LYS A 52 -14.83 4.86 -0.19
CA LYS A 52 -16.29 4.63 -0.15
C LYS A 52 -16.90 4.45 -1.54
N GLN A 53 -16.29 5.04 -2.57
CA GLN A 53 -16.82 5.02 -3.94
C GLN A 53 -16.12 4.03 -4.88
N GLY A 54 -15.10 3.30 -4.41
CA GLY A 54 -14.41 2.32 -5.23
C GLY A 54 -12.97 2.07 -4.82
N ASN A 55 -12.13 1.72 -5.78
CA ASN A 55 -10.71 1.45 -5.55
C ASN A 55 -9.82 1.92 -6.71
N GLN A 56 -8.55 2.15 -6.40
CA GLN A 56 -7.49 2.43 -7.36
C GLN A 56 -6.26 1.58 -7.00
N ARG A 57 -5.52 1.09 -7.99
CA ARG A 57 -4.28 0.33 -7.75
C ARG A 57 -3.13 0.86 -8.59
N LYS A 58 -1.95 1.00 -7.98
CA LYS A 58 -0.71 1.34 -8.66
C LYS A 58 0.30 0.21 -8.50
N LEU A 59 0.92 -0.19 -9.62
CA LEU A 59 2.04 -1.10 -9.62
C LEU A 59 3.32 -0.34 -9.30
N LEU A 60 4.22 -0.99 -8.57
CA LEU A 60 5.58 -0.55 -8.33
C LEU A 60 6.55 -1.56 -8.94
N LYS A 61 7.81 -1.17 -9.10
CA LYS A 61 8.88 -1.99 -9.64
C LYS A 61 10.11 -1.94 -8.72
N PRO A 62 10.96 -2.98 -8.74
CA PRO A 62 12.26 -2.91 -8.09
C PRO A 62 13.04 -1.64 -8.46
N GLY A 63 13.78 -1.10 -7.50
CA GLY A 63 14.56 0.13 -7.61
C GLY A 63 13.77 1.43 -7.46
N GLN A 64 12.44 1.38 -7.41
CA GLN A 64 11.61 2.56 -7.13
C GLN A 64 11.49 2.80 -5.62
N ALA A 65 11.17 4.04 -5.22
CA ALA A 65 10.74 4.29 -3.84
C ALA A 65 9.38 3.59 -3.59
N PRO A 66 9.13 3.04 -2.39
CA PRO A 66 7.86 2.40 -2.04
C PRO A 66 6.75 3.43 -1.74
N VAL A 67 6.64 4.46 -2.58
CA VAL A 67 5.78 5.63 -2.42
C VAL A 67 4.85 5.74 -3.61
N VAL A 68 3.57 5.99 -3.36
CA VAL A 68 2.58 6.30 -4.39
C VAL A 68 1.68 7.45 -3.95
N CYS A 69 1.03 8.10 -4.91
CA CYS A 69 -0.04 9.06 -4.63
C CYS A 69 -1.29 8.71 -5.43
N PHE A 70 -2.46 9.04 -4.90
CA PHE A 70 -3.76 8.91 -5.56
C PHE A 70 -4.51 10.23 -5.45
N SER A 71 -5.43 10.47 -6.39
CA SER A 71 -6.44 11.52 -6.24
C SER A 71 -7.80 10.86 -6.11
N ILE A 72 -8.60 11.30 -5.16
CA ILE A 72 -10.00 10.87 -5.00
C ILE A 72 -10.95 11.99 -5.45
N CYS A 73 -12.22 11.66 -5.72
CA CYS A 73 -13.23 12.65 -6.07
C CYS A 73 -13.68 13.45 -4.85
N GLU A 74 -14.27 14.63 -5.07
CA GLU A 74 -14.89 15.39 -3.98
C GLU A 74 -16.02 14.57 -3.33
N GLY A 75 -16.05 14.55 -1.98
CA GLY A 75 -17.01 13.75 -1.21
C GLY A 75 -16.70 12.25 -1.13
N ASP A 76 -15.59 11.80 -1.73
CA ASP A 76 -15.07 10.45 -1.51
C ASP A 76 -14.13 10.44 -0.29
N GLU A 77 -13.99 9.27 0.33
CA GLU A 77 -13.22 9.11 1.57
C GLU A 77 -12.42 7.81 1.51
N VAL A 78 -11.20 7.85 2.05
CA VAL A 78 -10.33 6.67 2.18
C VAL A 78 -10.88 5.75 3.26
N GLU A 79 -11.10 4.47 2.91
CA GLU A 79 -11.49 3.43 3.87
C GLU A 79 -10.31 2.55 4.28
N ALA A 80 -9.38 2.32 3.35
CA ALA A 80 -8.20 1.51 3.61
C ALA A 80 -7.12 1.73 2.54
N VAL A 81 -5.87 1.48 2.93
CA VAL A 81 -4.75 1.35 2.01
C VAL A 81 -4.12 -0.02 2.17
N TYR A 82 -3.91 -0.71 1.05
CA TYR A 82 -3.30 -2.03 1.00
C TYR A 82 -1.95 -1.96 0.29
N ALA A 83 -0.98 -2.72 0.77
CA ALA A 83 0.28 -2.96 0.08
C ALA A 83 0.59 -4.46 0.03
N TYR A 84 1.17 -4.90 -1.08
CA TYR A 84 1.54 -6.30 -1.26
C TYR A 84 3.03 -6.44 -1.50
N CYS A 85 3.70 -7.14 -0.58
CA CYS A 85 5.09 -7.55 -0.71
C CYS A 85 5.13 -8.94 -1.35
N ASN A 86 6.01 -9.12 -2.34
CA ASN A 86 6.17 -10.40 -3.02
C ASN A 86 6.60 -11.55 -2.09
N LEU A 87 7.25 -11.24 -0.96
CA LEU A 87 7.69 -12.22 0.04
C LEU A 87 6.80 -12.28 1.29
N HIS A 88 6.27 -11.13 1.73
CA HIS A 88 5.57 -11.02 3.02
C HIS A 88 4.06 -10.80 2.88
N GLY A 89 3.51 -10.97 1.67
CA GLY A 89 2.08 -10.97 1.42
C GLY A 89 1.41 -9.60 1.58
N LEU A 90 0.14 -9.63 1.96
CA LEU A 90 -0.75 -8.46 1.98
C LEU A 90 -0.72 -7.74 3.33
N TRP A 91 -0.78 -6.41 3.30
CA TRP A 91 -0.81 -5.53 4.46
C TRP A 91 -1.88 -4.45 4.27
N LYS A 92 -2.43 -3.96 5.37
CA LYS A 92 -3.53 -2.98 5.39
C LYS A 92 -3.29 -1.92 6.46
N ALA A 93 -3.64 -0.68 6.14
CA ALA A 93 -3.88 0.41 7.08
C ALA A 93 -5.29 0.99 6.89
#